data_AF-A0A562T5W6-F1
#
_entry.id   AF-A0A562T5W6-F1
#
_cell.length_a   1.000
_cell.length_b   1.000
_cell.length_c   1.000
_cell.angle_alpha   90.00
_cell.angle_beta   90.00
_cell.angle_gamma   90.00
#
_symmetry.space_group_name_H-M   'P 1'
#
loop_
_entity.id
_entity.type
_entity.pdbx_description
1 polymer ?
#
loop_
_entity_poly.entity_id
_entity_poly.type
_entity_poly.pdbx_seq_one_letter_code
_entity_poly.pdbx_strand_id
1 'polypeptide(L)'
;MDVQRYISSGIIESYVVGLVSEQEAREVESAIAEYPEIREAVEACRQDMERYVELYAVSPPKDIRSRILDAIENESSPEGEELLPEELREPGEAAADRPARPAFKLTPLRVWQIVALLAVAGMLISILFNNRYAGQLEAQQVEYASLQANQAALKEEYQAAMAKLDDVTGELNVLKDPDIKWTRLYGTGKHAGQLATVGWNPESKEVYLRALSLPEPGPGQQYQLWALYRGKPVDAGVFEMGKQQHALQKMKPVTAVQVFIITLEKKGGSATPALDQLFVAGRP
;
A
#
# COMPACT_ATOMS: atom_id res chain seq x y z
N MET A 1 -18.58 7.51 -33.30
CA MET A 1 -17.24 7.23 -32.71
C MET A 1 -17.23 7.80 -31.29
N ASP A 2 -16.62 7.12 -30.31
CA ASP A 2 -16.44 7.71 -28.98
C ASP A 2 -15.15 8.54 -28.99
N VAL A 3 -15.31 9.87 -29.08
CA VAL A 3 -14.23 10.82 -29.27
C VAL A 3 -13.24 10.79 -28.11
N GLN A 4 -13.72 10.70 -26.87
CA GLN A 4 -12.86 10.68 -25.68
C GLN A 4 -12.05 9.39 -25.62
N ARG A 5 -12.69 8.26 -25.91
CA ARG A 5 -11.98 6.98 -25.97
C ARG A 5 -10.91 6.98 -27.06
N TYR A 6 -11.20 7.56 -28.23
CA TYR A 6 -10.25 7.63 -29.33
C TYR A 6 -9.05 8.55 -29.03
N ILE A 7 -9.28 9.71 -28.41
CA ILE A 7 -8.19 10.58 -27.95
C ILE A 7 -7.32 9.85 -26.93
N SER A 8 -7.93 9.08 -26.03
CA SER A 8 -7.19 8.32 -25.00
C SER A 8 -6.54 7.02 -25.50
N SER A 9 -6.68 6.64 -26.78
CA SER A 9 -6.22 5.34 -27.27
C SER A 9 -4.74 5.28 -27.65
N GLY A 10 -4.03 6.41 -27.66
CA GLY A 10 -2.62 6.48 -28.07
C GLY A 10 -2.39 6.57 -29.58
N ILE A 11 -3.48 6.64 -30.37
CA ILE A 11 -3.40 6.65 -31.84
C ILE A 11 -2.94 8.00 -32.38
N ILE A 12 -3.30 9.10 -31.69
CA ILE A 12 -2.94 10.46 -32.08
C ILE A 12 -1.43 10.67 -31.94
N GLU A 13 -0.84 10.23 -30.83
CA GLU A 13 0.59 10.30 -30.55
C GLU A 13 1.38 9.46 -31.55
N SER A 14 0.90 8.24 -31.83
CA SER A 14 1.51 7.36 -32.82
C SER A 14 1.45 7.96 -34.23
N TYR A 15 0.35 8.64 -34.57
CA TYR A 15 0.18 9.32 -35.85
C TYR A 15 1.10 10.54 -35.98
N VAL A 16 1.20 11.39 -34.95
CA VAL A 16 2.09 12.57 -34.95
C VAL A 16 3.57 12.19 -35.09
N VAL A 17 3.97 11.05 -34.51
CA VAL A 17 5.35 10.54 -34.63
C VAL A 17 5.59 9.76 -35.94
N GLY A 18 4.54 9.44 -36.70
CA GLY A 18 4.65 8.69 -37.96
C GLY A 18 4.86 7.19 -37.78
N LEU A 19 4.39 6.60 -36.67
CA LEU A 19 4.48 5.17 -36.38
C LEU A 19 3.26 4.35 -36.79
N VAL A 20 2.21 5.02 -37.29
CA VAL A 20 0.97 4.37 -37.74
C VAL A 20 1.10 3.82 -39.16
N SER A 21 0.32 2.78 -39.47
CA SER A 21 0.20 2.28 -40.84
C SER A 21 -0.55 3.27 -41.75
N GLU A 22 -0.39 3.15 -43.07
CA GLU A 22 -1.13 3.98 -44.05
C GLU A 22 -2.66 3.86 -43.94
N GLN A 23 -3.16 2.74 -43.41
CA GLN A 23 -4.59 2.53 -43.19
C GLN A 23 -5.07 3.32 -41.97
N GLU A 24 -4.34 3.25 -40.86
CA GLU A 24 -4.62 4.00 -39.63
C GLU A 24 -4.45 5.50 -39.84
N ALA A 25 -3.45 5.93 -40.62
CA ALA A 25 -3.28 7.33 -40.98
C ALA A 25 -4.52 7.89 -41.69
N ARG A 26 -5.08 7.15 -42.68
CA ARG A 26 -6.31 7.56 -43.37
C ARG A 26 -7.52 7.62 -42.44
N GLU A 27 -7.59 6.70 -41.48
CA GLU A 27 -8.63 6.74 -40.44
C GLU A 27 -8.51 8.01 -39.58
N VAL A 28 -7.31 8.33 -39.09
CA VAL A 28 -7.05 9.56 -38.31
C VAL A 28 -7.38 10.81 -39.12
N GLU A 29 -6.99 10.90 -40.40
CA GLU A 29 -7.32 12.04 -41.28
C GLU A 29 -8.82 12.20 -41.48
N SER A 30 -9.55 11.09 -41.66
CA SER A 30 -11.02 11.13 -41.75
C SER A 30 -11.65 11.60 -40.43
N ALA A 31 -11.12 11.16 -39.29
CA ALA A 31 -11.57 11.57 -37.96
C ALA A 31 -11.27 13.06 -37.67
N ILE A 32 -10.14 13.60 -38.14
CA ILE A 32 -9.79 15.04 -38.07
C ILE A 32 -10.77 15.90 -38.88
N ALA A 33 -11.25 15.39 -40.03
CA ALA A 33 -12.22 16.09 -40.87
C ALA A 33 -13.62 16.09 -40.23
N GLU A 34 -14.01 14.98 -39.62
CA GLU A 34 -15.36 14.77 -39.06
C GLU A 34 -15.54 15.38 -37.65
N TYR A 35 -14.52 15.32 -36.78
CA TYR A 35 -14.61 15.73 -35.37
C TYR A 35 -13.62 16.85 -35.02
N PRO A 36 -14.10 18.08 -34.73
CA PRO A 36 -13.23 19.20 -34.35
C PRO A 36 -12.39 18.95 -33.09
N GLU A 37 -12.90 18.18 -32.13
CA GLU A 37 -12.20 17.85 -30.88
C GLU A 37 -10.95 16.98 -31.14
N ILE A 38 -11.01 16.08 -32.12
CA ILE A 38 -9.87 15.25 -32.53
C ILE A 38 -8.82 16.11 -33.22
N ARG A 39 -9.23 17.07 -34.06
CA ARG A 39 -8.32 18.04 -34.68
C ARG A 39 -7.57 18.85 -33.63
N GLU A 40 -8.27 19.34 -32.62
CA GLU A 40 -7.66 20.11 -31.53
C GLU A 40 -6.65 19.26 -30.74
N ALA A 41 -6.97 17.99 -30.45
CA ALA A 41 -6.06 17.07 -29.78
C ALA A 41 -4.80 16.76 -30.62
N VAL A 42 -4.96 16.60 -31.94
CA VAL A 42 -3.83 16.38 -32.87
C VAL A 42 -2.91 17.61 -32.92
N GLU A 43 -3.47 18.82 -33.02
CA GLU A 43 -2.69 20.05 -33.03
C GLU A 43 -1.97 20.31 -31.71
N ALA A 44 -2.62 20.03 -30.56
CA ALA A 44 -1.96 20.10 -29.26
C ALA A 44 -0.76 19.15 -29.17
N CYS A 45 -0.93 17.90 -29.64
CA CYS A 45 0.15 16.92 -29.68
C CYS A 45 1.29 17.35 -30.61
N ARG A 46 1.00 17.95 -31.77
CA ARG A 46 2.00 18.51 -32.68
C ARG A 46 2.82 19.62 -32.03
N GLN A 47 2.17 20.55 -31.33
CA GLN A 47 2.85 21.65 -30.62
C GLN A 47 3.74 21.15 -29.47
N ASP A 48 3.30 20.13 -28.74
CA ASP A 48 4.11 19.53 -27.68
C ASP A 48 5.33 18.80 -28.26
N MET A 49 5.17 18.12 -29.40
CA MET A 49 6.28 17.51 -30.12
C MET A 49 7.27 18.57 -30.64
N GLU A 50 6.77 19.67 -31.21
CA GLU A 50 7.61 20.78 -31.66
C GLU A 50 8.46 21.34 -30.50
N ARG A 51 7.83 21.63 -29.35
CA ARG A 51 8.54 22.07 -28.15
C ARG A 51 9.57 21.04 -27.68
N TYR A 52 9.26 19.75 -27.75
CA TYR A 52 10.20 18.69 -27.41
C TYR A 52 11.40 18.68 -28.36
N VAL A 53 11.18 18.76 -29.68
CA VAL A 53 12.26 18.76 -30.68
C VAL A 53 13.14 20.01 -30.57
N GLU A 54 12.55 21.18 -30.28
CA GLU A 54 13.30 22.42 -30.06
C GLU A 54 14.30 22.31 -28.91
N LEU A 55 13.95 21.61 -27.82
CA LEU A 55 14.87 21.38 -26.69
C LEU A 55 16.13 20.62 -27.09
N TYR A 56 16.08 19.83 -28.16
CA TYR A 56 17.19 19.03 -28.68
C TYR A 56 17.72 19.54 -30.02
N ALA A 57 17.39 20.77 -30.40
CA ALA A 57 17.83 21.35 -31.66
C ALA A 57 19.37 21.41 -31.77
N VAL A 58 19.91 20.84 -32.85
CA VAL A 58 21.32 20.92 -33.20
C VAL A 58 21.50 21.97 -34.29
N SER A 59 22.49 22.84 -34.14
CA SER A 59 22.80 23.84 -35.18
C SER A 59 23.20 23.12 -36.47
N PRO A 60 22.48 23.34 -37.59
CA PRO A 60 22.84 22.73 -38.86
C PRO A 60 24.17 23.32 -39.39
N PRO A 61 24.89 22.58 -40.25
CA PRO A 61 26.00 23.09 -41.02
C PRO A 61 25.65 24.38 -41.79
N LYS A 62 26.61 25.32 -41.88
CA LYS A 62 26.39 26.67 -42.40
C LYS A 62 26.02 26.72 -43.90
N ASP A 63 26.37 25.68 -44.64
CA ASP A 63 26.18 25.52 -46.08
C ASP A 63 24.81 24.94 -46.47
N ILE A 64 24.09 24.30 -45.53
CA ILE A 64 22.80 23.66 -45.84
C ILE A 64 21.77 24.69 -46.31
N ARG A 65 21.75 25.89 -45.72
CA ARG A 65 20.79 26.92 -46.11
C ARG A 65 20.96 27.36 -47.56
N SER A 66 22.19 27.62 -48.01
CA SER A 66 22.43 28.00 -49.40
C SER A 66 22.10 26.84 -50.33
N ARG A 67 22.52 25.61 -49.99
CA ARG A 67 22.23 24.42 -50.81
C ARG A 67 20.74 24.17 -51.01
N ILE A 68 19.93 24.33 -49.96
CA ILE A 68 18.47 24.17 -50.05
C ILE A 68 17.87 25.28 -50.93
N LEU A 69 18.29 26.53 -50.76
CA LEU A 69 17.79 27.65 -51.56
C LEU A 69 18.16 27.50 -53.04
N ASP A 70 19.39 27.08 -53.33
CA ASP A 70 19.87 26.83 -54.70
C ASP A 70 19.10 25.65 -55.33
N ALA A 71 18.78 24.61 -54.56
CA ALA A 71 17.98 23.48 -55.02
C ALA A 71 16.52 23.88 -55.32
N ILE A 72 15.92 24.76 -54.51
CA ILE A 72 14.56 25.29 -54.75
C ILE A 72 14.54 26.21 -55.99
N GLU A 73 15.56 27.06 -56.17
CA GLU A 73 15.63 27.98 -57.31
C GLU A 73 15.82 27.22 -58.64
N ASN A 74 16.51 26.08 -58.60
CA ASN A 74 16.82 25.25 -59.77
C ASN A 74 16.01 23.94 -59.83
N GLU A 75 14.89 23.84 -59.11
CA GLU A 75 14.08 22.60 -58.98
C GLU A 75 13.64 22.01 -60.33
N SER A 76 13.46 22.85 -61.35
CA SER A 76 13.08 22.43 -62.71
C SER A 76 14.25 22.30 -63.69
N SER A 77 15.50 22.47 -63.22
CA SER A 77 16.72 22.42 -64.04
C SER A 77 17.49 21.11 -63.80
N PRO A 78 18.15 20.53 -64.81
CA PRO A 78 19.07 19.40 -64.64
C PRO A 78 20.18 19.68 -63.62
N GLU A 79 20.58 20.95 -63.47
CA GLU A 79 21.59 21.38 -62.49
C GLU A 79 21.06 21.30 -61.05
N GLY A 80 19.76 21.47 -60.83
CA GLY A 80 19.13 21.31 -59.51
C GLY A 80 19.04 19.85 -59.06
N GLU A 81 18.79 18.93 -59.99
CA GLU A 81 18.75 17.48 -59.73
C GLU A 81 20.11 16.94 -59.22
N GLU A 82 21.21 17.50 -59.72
CA GLU A 82 22.56 17.12 -59.29
C GLU A 82 22.90 17.62 -57.87
N LEU A 83 22.18 18.63 -57.36
CA LEU A 83 22.35 19.14 -55.99
C LEU A 83 21.61 18.30 -54.94
N LEU A 84 20.65 17.47 -55.35
CA LEU A 84 19.89 16.59 -54.46
C LEU A 84 20.77 15.44 -53.93
N PRO A 85 20.53 14.96 -52.69
CA PRO A 85 21.09 13.70 -52.21
C PRO A 85 20.72 12.53 -53.14
N GLU A 86 21.63 11.58 -53.32
CA GLU A 86 21.49 10.46 -54.28
C GLU A 86 20.21 9.62 -54.06
N GLU A 87 19.69 9.61 -52.83
CA GLU A 87 18.46 8.90 -52.45
C GLU A 87 17.16 9.60 -52.90
N LEU A 88 17.23 10.91 -53.14
CA LEU A 88 16.09 11.76 -53.52
C LEU A 88 16.08 12.12 -55.00
N ARG A 89 17.13 11.73 -55.74
CA ARG A 89 17.20 11.90 -57.19
C ARG A 89 16.24 10.94 -57.86
N GLU A 90 15.56 11.39 -58.90
CA GLU A 90 14.82 10.46 -59.77
C GLU A 90 15.81 9.40 -60.30
N PRO A 91 15.43 8.10 -60.29
CA PRO A 91 16.30 7.06 -60.79
C PRO A 91 16.53 7.25 -62.28
N GLY A 92 17.62 7.94 -62.63
CA GLY A 92 18.07 8.05 -64.00
C GLY A 92 18.35 6.67 -64.60
N GLU A 93 18.19 6.54 -65.92
CA GLU A 93 18.46 5.33 -66.72
C GLU A 93 19.86 4.69 -66.48
N ALA A 94 20.76 5.37 -65.76
CA ALA A 94 22.07 4.88 -65.33
C ALA A 94 22.04 3.76 -64.27
N ALA A 95 20.88 3.37 -63.72
CA ALA A 95 20.79 2.21 -62.81
C ALA A 95 21.03 0.85 -63.50
N ALA A 96 21.08 0.80 -64.84
CA ALA A 96 21.19 -0.44 -65.61
C ALA A 96 22.60 -1.06 -65.67
N ASP A 97 23.66 -0.33 -65.28
CA ASP A 97 25.05 -0.80 -65.47
C ASP A 97 25.88 -0.87 -64.18
N ARG A 98 25.22 -1.16 -63.04
CA ARG A 98 25.95 -1.57 -61.84
C ARG A 98 26.51 -2.98 -62.09
N PRO A 99 27.83 -3.21 -61.96
CA PRO A 99 28.37 -4.56 -62.05
C PRO A 99 27.70 -5.42 -60.98
N ALA A 100 27.12 -6.54 -61.40
CA ALA A 100 26.49 -7.50 -60.49
C ALA A 100 27.49 -7.86 -59.39
N ARG A 101 27.14 -7.56 -58.13
CA ARG A 101 27.96 -7.94 -56.97
C ARG A 101 28.26 -9.43 -57.07
N PRO A 102 29.52 -9.87 -56.84
CA PRO A 102 29.84 -11.29 -56.94
C PRO A 102 28.96 -12.08 -55.97
N ALA A 103 28.10 -12.93 -56.52
CA ALA A 103 27.28 -13.83 -55.73
C ALA A 103 28.21 -14.86 -55.07
N PHE A 104 28.45 -14.70 -53.78
CA PHE A 104 29.19 -15.68 -52.98
C PHE A 104 28.43 -17.02 -53.02
N LYS A 105 28.92 -17.99 -53.79
CA LYS A 105 28.40 -19.36 -53.78
C LYS A 105 28.98 -20.10 -52.59
N LEU A 106 28.20 -20.23 -51.52
CA LEU A 106 28.57 -21.06 -50.37
C LEU A 106 28.50 -22.54 -50.77
N THR A 107 29.52 -23.32 -50.45
CA THR A 107 29.49 -24.78 -50.60
C THR A 107 28.53 -25.40 -49.58
N PRO A 108 27.87 -26.52 -49.89
CA PRO A 108 26.87 -27.12 -48.99
C PRO A 108 27.44 -27.45 -47.61
N LEU A 109 28.70 -27.90 -47.53
CA LEU A 109 29.38 -28.16 -46.26
C LEU A 109 29.52 -26.91 -45.38
N ARG A 110 29.81 -25.75 -45.99
CA ARG A 110 29.96 -24.46 -45.29
C ARG A 110 28.62 -23.95 -44.79
N VAL A 111 27.53 -24.20 -45.52
CA VAL A 111 26.16 -23.90 -45.07
C VAL A 111 25.81 -24.69 -43.82
N TRP A 112 26.06 -26.02 -43.80
CA TRP A 112 25.78 -26.85 -42.62
C TRP A 112 26.60 -26.44 -41.39
N GLN A 113 27.86 -26.03 -41.56
CA GLN A 113 28.69 -25.51 -40.47
C GLN A 113 28.13 -24.19 -39.88
N ILE A 114 27.67 -23.28 -40.74
CA ILE A 114 27.04 -22.01 -40.30
C ILE A 114 25.73 -22.31 -39.57
N VAL A 115 24.90 -23.22 -40.10
CA VAL A 115 23.63 -23.63 -39.46
C VAL A 115 23.89 -24.25 -38.09
N ALA A 116 24.87 -25.15 -37.97
CA ALA A 116 25.23 -25.76 -36.68
C ALA A 116 25.72 -24.72 -35.66
N LEU A 117 26.54 -23.75 -36.10
CA LEU A 117 27.03 -22.68 -35.23
C LEU A 117 25.91 -21.75 -34.76
N LEU A 118 24.98 -21.39 -35.65
CA LEU A 118 23.81 -20.60 -35.29
C LEU A 118 22.86 -21.35 -34.34
N ALA A 119 22.69 -22.67 -34.53
CA ALA A 119 21.88 -23.48 -33.64
C ALA A 119 22.49 -23.54 -32.22
N VAL A 120 23.81 -23.71 -32.10
CA VAL A 120 24.51 -23.67 -30.80
C VAL A 120 24.42 -22.28 -30.17
N ALA A 121 24.61 -21.21 -30.94
CA ALA A 121 24.48 -19.85 -30.44
C ALA A 121 23.05 -19.57 -29.94
N GLY A 122 22.02 -19.98 -30.69
CA GLY A 122 20.62 -19.87 -30.28
C GLY A 122 20.31 -20.67 -29.01
N MET A 123 20.87 -21.88 -28.88
CA MET A 123 20.72 -22.70 -27.69
C MET A 123 21.35 -22.03 -26.46
N LEU A 124 22.55 -21.46 -26.60
CA LEU A 124 23.22 -20.73 -25.51
C LEU A 124 22.43 -19.47 -25.10
N ILE A 125 21.92 -18.71 -26.07
CA ILE A 125 21.05 -17.55 -25.80
C ILE A 125 19.78 -17.99 -25.08
N SER A 126 19.15 -19.09 -25.52
CA SER A 126 17.95 -19.63 -24.87
C SER A 126 18.21 -20.07 -23.43
N ILE A 127 19.35 -20.70 -23.14
CA ILE A 127 19.73 -21.11 -21.78
C ILE A 127 19.94 -19.87 -20.90
N LEU A 128 20.65 -18.85 -21.39
CA LEU A 128 20.86 -17.60 -20.66
C LEU A 128 19.53 -16.88 -20.36
N PHE A 129 18.64 -16.83 -21.34
CA PHE A 129 17.32 -16.22 -21.19
C PHE A 129 16.47 -16.98 -20.18
N ASN A 130 16.45 -18.32 -20.26
CA ASN A 130 15.73 -19.18 -19.33
C ASN A 130 16.23 -19.01 -17.89
N ASN A 131 17.55 -18.98 -17.69
CA ASN A 131 18.13 -18.79 -16.36
C ASN A 131 17.81 -17.40 -15.78
N ARG A 132 17.86 -16.35 -16.62
CA ARG A 132 17.49 -15.00 -16.17
C ARG A 132 16.01 -14.91 -15.82
N TYR A 133 15.15 -15.52 -16.63
CA TYR A 133 13.70 -15.56 -16.40
C TYR A 133 13.34 -16.35 -15.14
N ALA A 134 14.00 -17.49 -14.90
CA ALA A 134 13.81 -18.28 -13.68
C ALA A 134 14.18 -17.47 -12.42
N GLY A 135 15.33 -16.77 -12.43
CA GLY A 135 15.73 -15.92 -11.31
C GLY A 135 14.76 -14.75 -11.08
N GLN A 136 14.20 -14.17 -12.14
CA GLN A 136 13.19 -13.11 -12.03
C GLN A 136 11.87 -13.63 -11.45
N LEU A 137 11.48 -14.86 -11.82
CA LEU A 137 10.27 -15.50 -11.30
C LEU A 137 10.40 -15.82 -9.80
N GLU A 138 11.57 -16.30 -9.37
CA GLU A 138 11.86 -16.54 -7.94
C GLU A 138 11.82 -15.24 -7.13
N ALA A 139 12.45 -14.17 -7.63
CA ALA A 139 12.42 -12.87 -6.97
C ALA A 139 10.98 -12.35 -6.83
N GLN A 140 10.16 -12.53 -7.87
CA GLN A 140 8.76 -12.13 -7.85
C GLN A 140 7.93 -12.96 -6.85
N GLN A 141 8.16 -14.27 -6.75
CA GLN A 141 7.49 -15.13 -5.77
C GLN A 141 7.85 -14.74 -4.33
N VAL A 142 9.12 -14.42 -4.06
CA VAL A 142 9.57 -13.95 -2.73
C VAL A 142 8.91 -12.63 -2.37
N GLU A 143 8.84 -11.69 -3.32
CA GLU A 143 8.17 -10.41 -3.11
C GLU A 143 6.68 -10.61 -2.82
N TYR A 144 5.97 -11.41 -3.61
CA TYR A 144 4.56 -11.74 -3.36
C TYR A 144 4.33 -12.40 -2.00
N ALA A 145 5.19 -13.35 -1.61
CA ALA A 145 5.10 -14.01 -0.31
C ALA A 145 5.32 -13.00 0.84
N SER A 146 6.30 -12.12 0.69
CA SER A 146 6.56 -11.06 1.69
C SER A 146 5.42 -10.05 1.78
N LEU A 147 4.80 -9.70 0.65
CA LEU A 147 3.66 -8.79 0.62
C LEU A 147 2.44 -9.41 1.29
N GLN A 148 2.17 -10.69 1.05
CA GLN A 148 1.11 -11.43 1.75
C GLN A 148 1.37 -11.52 3.25
N ALA A 149 2.62 -11.77 3.65
CA ALA A 149 3.01 -11.78 5.07
C ALA A 149 2.80 -10.41 5.72
N ASN A 150 3.18 -9.33 5.04
CA ASN A 150 2.97 -7.96 5.51
C ASN A 150 1.48 -7.61 5.63
N GLN A 151 0.65 -8.04 4.67
CA GLN A 151 -0.80 -7.86 4.76
C GLN A 151 -1.41 -8.63 5.94
N ALA A 152 -0.95 -9.86 6.18
CA ALA A 152 -1.40 -10.66 7.32
C ALA A 152 -1.02 -9.99 8.65
N ALA A 153 0.23 -9.54 8.78
CA ALA A 153 0.72 -8.83 9.97
C ALA A 153 -0.06 -7.52 10.20
N LEU A 154 -0.26 -6.71 9.16
CA LEU A 154 -1.01 -5.46 9.26
C LEU A 154 -2.48 -5.71 9.67
N LYS A 155 -3.09 -6.77 9.15
CA LYS A 155 -4.46 -7.16 9.52
C LYS A 155 -4.54 -7.58 10.99
N GLU A 156 -3.55 -8.32 11.49
CA GLU A 156 -3.46 -8.71 12.89
C GLU A 156 -3.30 -7.47 13.81
N GLU A 157 -2.40 -6.56 13.46
CA GLU A 157 -2.22 -5.29 14.18
C GLU A 157 -3.50 -4.45 14.18
N TYR A 158 -4.19 -4.35 13.04
CA TYR A 158 -5.46 -3.64 12.93
C TYR A 158 -6.54 -4.25 13.82
N GLN A 159 -6.65 -5.59 13.83
CA GLN A 159 -7.60 -6.29 14.69
C GLN A 159 -7.28 -6.09 16.18
N ALA A 160 -6.01 -6.14 16.56
CA ALA A 160 -5.58 -5.88 17.92
C ALA A 160 -5.88 -4.42 18.35
N ALA A 161 -5.66 -3.46 17.45
CA ALA A 161 -5.99 -2.05 17.69
C ALA A 161 -7.51 -1.84 17.84
N MET A 162 -8.31 -2.48 16.99
CA MET A 162 -9.77 -2.40 17.05
C MET A 162 -10.32 -3.04 18.34
N ALA A 163 -9.78 -4.19 18.75
CA ALA A 163 -10.14 -4.83 20.01
C ALA A 163 -9.81 -3.93 21.21
N LYS A 164 -8.67 -3.23 21.18
CA LYS A 164 -8.29 -2.26 22.22
C LYS A 164 -9.22 -1.04 22.25
N LEU A 165 -9.67 -0.56 21.09
CA LEU A 165 -10.65 0.52 21.01
C LEU A 165 -12.00 0.09 21.57
N ASP A 166 -12.45 -1.12 21.26
CA ASP A 166 -13.70 -1.68 21.79
C ASP A 166 -13.64 -1.81 23.32
N ASP A 167 -12.53 -2.35 23.85
CA ASP A 167 -12.27 -2.46 25.29
C ASP A 167 -12.33 -1.10 26.00
N VAL A 168 -11.60 -0.10 25.50
CA VAL A 168 -11.61 1.27 26.05
C VAL A 168 -12.99 1.92 25.94
N THR A 169 -13.70 1.69 24.84
CA THR A 169 -15.06 2.24 24.64
C THR A 169 -16.05 1.59 25.62
N GLY A 170 -15.94 0.28 25.83
CA GLY A 170 -16.72 -0.47 26.82
C GLY A 170 -16.47 0.05 28.23
N GLU A 171 -15.22 0.21 28.64
CA GLU A 171 -14.87 0.81 29.94
C GLU A 171 -15.46 2.22 30.09
N LEU A 172 -15.35 3.06 29.05
CA LEU A 172 -15.85 4.43 29.08
C LEU A 172 -17.38 4.49 29.19
N ASN A 173 -18.10 3.55 28.58
CA ASN A 173 -19.56 3.47 28.69
C ASN A 173 -19.98 3.16 30.14
N VAL A 174 -19.28 2.26 30.82
CA VAL A 174 -19.50 1.98 32.24
C VAL A 174 -19.15 3.20 33.09
N LEU A 175 -18.03 3.88 32.83
CA LEU A 175 -17.64 5.09 33.57
C LEU A 175 -18.63 6.26 33.41
N LYS A 176 -19.30 6.34 32.25
CA LYS A 176 -20.29 7.38 31.93
C LYS A 176 -21.72 7.02 32.32
N ASP A 177 -21.97 5.77 32.72
CA ASP A 177 -23.30 5.32 33.12
C ASP A 177 -23.77 6.10 34.36
N PRO A 178 -24.87 6.87 34.27
CA PRO A 178 -25.38 7.68 35.38
C PRO A 178 -25.92 6.84 36.55
N ASP A 179 -26.27 5.58 36.33
CA ASP A 179 -26.85 4.69 37.34
C ASP A 179 -25.78 4.01 38.19
N ILE A 180 -24.51 4.13 37.80
CA ILE A 180 -23.37 3.61 38.55
C ILE A 180 -22.91 4.61 39.60
N LYS A 181 -23.00 4.19 40.87
CA LYS A 181 -22.50 4.96 42.01
C LYS A 181 -21.03 4.67 42.26
N TRP A 182 -20.18 5.64 41.91
CA TRP A 182 -18.73 5.57 42.11
C TRP A 182 -18.33 5.93 43.54
N THR A 183 -17.64 5.01 44.20
CA THR A 183 -17.21 5.09 45.60
C THR A 183 -15.71 4.95 45.72
N ARG A 184 -15.04 5.91 46.37
CA ARG A 184 -13.61 5.79 46.68
C ARG A 184 -13.41 5.00 47.97
N LEU A 185 -12.52 4.01 47.91
CA LEU A 185 -12.09 3.20 49.05
C LEU A 185 -10.72 3.69 49.50
N TYR A 186 -10.61 4.10 50.76
CA TYR A 186 -9.38 4.64 51.33
C TYR A 186 -8.68 3.60 52.19
N GLY A 187 -7.35 3.62 52.14
CA GLY A 187 -6.49 2.77 52.95
C GLY A 187 -6.69 2.97 54.44
N THR A 188 -6.66 1.88 55.21
CA THR A 188 -6.82 1.92 56.67
C THR A 188 -5.52 1.61 57.40
N GLY A 189 -5.29 2.27 58.55
CA GLY A 189 -4.13 2.02 59.41
C GLY A 189 -2.79 2.10 58.67
N LYS A 190 -2.04 0.97 58.65
CA LYS A 190 -0.73 0.84 57.98
C LYS A 190 -0.78 0.95 56.45
N HIS A 191 -1.97 0.96 55.87
CA HIS A 191 -2.22 1.06 54.42
C HIS A 191 -2.63 2.47 53.99
N ALA A 192 -2.45 3.49 54.84
CA ALA A 192 -2.71 4.88 54.50
C ALA A 192 -2.04 5.27 53.17
N GLY A 193 -2.79 5.92 52.27
CA GLY A 193 -2.34 6.29 50.92
C GLY A 193 -2.71 5.28 49.82
N GLN A 194 -3.15 4.08 50.18
CA GLN A 194 -3.73 3.15 49.22
C GLN A 194 -5.17 3.55 48.85
N LEU A 195 -5.51 3.39 47.58
CA LEU A 195 -6.76 3.84 47.00
C LEU A 195 -7.27 2.83 45.99
N ALA A 196 -8.58 2.56 46.04
CA ALA A 196 -9.33 1.89 45.00
C ALA A 196 -10.65 2.63 44.77
N THR A 197 -11.29 2.39 43.63
CA THR A 197 -12.62 2.93 43.34
C THR A 197 -13.54 1.80 42.92
N VAL A 198 -14.73 1.74 43.50
CA VAL A 198 -15.78 0.77 43.17
C VAL A 198 -16.97 1.49 42.59
N GLY A 199 -17.45 1.05 41.44
CA GLY A 199 -18.73 1.44 40.86
C GLY A 199 -19.76 0.37 41.17
N TRP A 200 -20.93 0.74 41.69
CA TRP A 200 -22.04 -0.19 41.90
C TRP A 200 -23.32 0.37 41.30
N ASN A 201 -23.98 -0.44 40.46
CA ASN A 201 -25.32 -0.16 39.97
C ASN A 201 -26.35 -0.87 40.87
N PRO A 202 -27.19 -0.14 41.63
CA PRO A 202 -28.20 -0.76 42.50
C PRO A 202 -29.31 -1.52 41.75
N GLU A 203 -29.59 -1.15 40.50
CA GLU A 203 -30.65 -1.76 39.68
C GLU A 203 -30.16 -3.04 39.00
N SER A 204 -29.06 -2.96 38.24
CA SER A 204 -28.47 -4.13 37.55
C SER A 204 -27.71 -5.04 38.50
N LYS A 205 -27.37 -4.56 39.71
CA LYS A 205 -26.55 -5.23 40.74
C LYS A 205 -25.09 -5.42 40.33
N GLU A 206 -24.68 -4.81 39.22
CA GLU A 206 -23.32 -4.92 38.71
C GLU A 206 -22.35 -4.11 39.56
N VAL A 207 -21.18 -4.71 39.78
CA VAL A 207 -20.09 -4.12 40.55
C VAL A 207 -18.86 -4.07 39.66
N TYR A 208 -18.20 -2.92 39.66
CA TYR A 208 -16.97 -2.68 38.92
C TYR A 208 -15.92 -2.17 39.90
N LEU A 209 -14.68 -2.61 39.73
CA LEU A 209 -13.56 -2.23 40.59
C LEU A 209 -12.40 -1.71 39.75
N ARG A 210 -11.77 -0.64 40.23
CA ARG A 210 -10.51 -0.13 39.69
C ARG A 210 -9.50 0.06 40.82
N ALA A 211 -8.39 -0.65 40.77
CA ALA A 211 -7.30 -0.52 41.73
C ALA A 211 -6.38 0.64 41.32
N LEU A 212 -6.26 1.67 42.16
CA LEU A 212 -5.48 2.87 41.81
C LEU A 212 -4.06 2.77 42.36
N SER A 213 -3.92 2.56 43.68
CA SER A 213 -2.61 2.55 44.36
C SER A 213 -2.44 1.35 45.32
N LEU A 214 -3.04 0.20 45.00
CA LEU A 214 -2.80 -1.04 45.72
C LEU A 214 -1.46 -1.67 45.27
N PRO A 215 -0.59 -2.14 46.19
CA PRO A 215 0.65 -2.81 45.83
C PRO A 215 0.37 -4.19 45.22
N GLU A 216 1.30 -4.72 44.41
CA GLU A 216 1.16 -6.08 43.89
C GLU A 216 1.14 -7.11 45.04
N PRO A 217 0.24 -8.09 44.99
CA PRO A 217 0.17 -9.14 46.01
C PRO A 217 1.40 -10.06 45.92
N GLY A 218 1.86 -10.58 47.06
CA GLY A 218 2.96 -11.53 47.10
C GLY A 218 2.61 -12.88 46.45
N PRO A 219 3.60 -13.76 46.20
CA PRO A 219 3.37 -15.07 45.63
C PRO A 219 2.32 -15.88 46.40
N GLY A 220 1.28 -16.34 45.72
CA GLY A 220 0.18 -17.12 46.32
C GLY A 220 -0.86 -16.28 47.07
N GLN A 221 -0.81 -14.95 46.97
CA GLN A 221 -1.82 -14.03 47.50
C GLN A 221 -2.62 -13.39 46.36
N GLN A 222 -3.84 -12.97 46.66
CA GLN A 222 -4.75 -12.32 45.72
C GLN A 222 -5.69 -11.39 46.48
N TYR A 223 -6.04 -10.25 45.88
CA TYR A 223 -7.02 -9.37 46.48
C TYR A 223 -8.45 -9.83 46.22
N GLN A 224 -9.31 -9.62 47.20
CA GLN A 224 -10.73 -9.91 47.12
C GLN A 224 -11.55 -8.69 47.54
N LEU A 225 -12.58 -8.39 46.76
CA LEU A 225 -13.57 -7.36 47.07
C LEU A 225 -14.72 -8.00 47.84
N TRP A 226 -15.17 -7.30 48.87
CA TRP A 226 -16.32 -7.70 49.67
C TRP A 226 -17.31 -6.55 49.77
N ALA A 227 -18.59 -6.89 49.76
CA ALA A 227 -19.67 -5.99 50.08
C ALA A 227 -20.28 -6.39 51.43
N LEU A 228 -20.21 -5.51 52.42
CA LEU A 228 -20.84 -5.74 53.71
C LEU A 228 -22.26 -5.19 53.70
N TYR A 229 -23.22 -6.02 54.10
CA TYR A 229 -24.60 -5.61 54.34
C TYR A 229 -25.04 -6.11 55.71
N ARG A 230 -25.48 -5.18 56.58
CA ARG A 230 -25.85 -5.48 57.98
C ARG A 230 -24.77 -6.29 58.73
N GLY A 231 -23.50 -5.94 58.50
CA GLY A 231 -22.34 -6.60 59.09
C GLY A 231 -21.96 -7.96 58.51
N LYS A 232 -22.72 -8.49 57.54
CA LYS A 232 -22.40 -9.75 56.86
C LYS A 232 -21.61 -9.48 55.58
N PRO A 233 -20.41 -10.07 55.41
CA PRO A 233 -19.65 -9.94 54.18
C PRO A 233 -20.27 -10.82 53.07
N VAL A 234 -20.45 -10.23 51.90
CA VAL A 234 -20.81 -10.91 50.66
C VAL A 234 -19.59 -10.86 49.75
N ASP A 235 -19.20 -12.01 49.22
CA ASP A 235 -18.12 -12.13 48.26
C ASP A 235 -18.50 -11.40 46.97
N ALA A 236 -17.80 -10.29 46.68
CA ALA A 236 -17.94 -9.56 45.44
C ALA A 236 -16.89 -9.99 44.40
N GLY A 237 -16.02 -10.95 44.72
CA GLY A 237 -15.08 -11.57 43.79
C GLY A 237 -13.62 -11.17 44.03
N VAL A 238 -12.74 -11.99 43.46
CA VAL A 238 -11.29 -11.74 43.40
C VAL A 238 -10.95 -10.94 42.16
N PHE A 239 -9.90 -10.12 42.21
CA PHE A 239 -9.44 -9.35 41.06
C PHE A 239 -7.93 -9.51 40.86
N GLU A 240 -7.50 -9.29 39.61
CA GLU A 240 -6.12 -9.49 39.20
C GLU A 240 -5.36 -8.15 39.19
N MET A 241 -4.07 -8.22 39.54
CA MET A 241 -3.14 -7.09 39.52
C MET A 241 -2.14 -7.23 38.36
N GLY A 242 -1.25 -6.26 38.16
CA GLY A 242 -0.31 -6.22 37.04
C GLY A 242 -0.91 -5.51 35.83
N LYS A 243 -1.03 -6.19 34.67
CA LYS A 243 -1.57 -5.57 33.43
C LYS A 243 -2.99 -4.99 33.60
N GLN A 244 -3.78 -5.56 34.51
CA GLN A 244 -5.17 -5.19 34.77
C GLN A 244 -5.33 -4.26 35.99
N GLN A 245 -4.23 -3.81 36.61
CA GLN A 245 -4.28 -2.99 37.82
C GLN A 245 -5.12 -1.73 37.63
N HIS A 246 -4.92 -1.03 36.52
CA HIS A 246 -5.62 0.23 36.23
C HIS A 246 -6.86 0.07 35.35
N ALA A 247 -7.15 -1.15 34.88
CA ALA A 247 -8.33 -1.46 34.10
C ALA A 247 -9.57 -1.58 34.99
N LEU A 248 -10.74 -1.40 34.40
CA LEU A 248 -12.00 -1.55 35.09
C LEU A 248 -12.42 -3.03 35.09
N GLN A 249 -12.37 -3.68 36.25
CA GLN A 249 -12.67 -5.10 36.37
C GLN A 249 -14.12 -5.30 36.82
N LYS A 250 -14.87 -6.12 36.07
CA LYS A 250 -16.22 -6.53 36.44
C LYS A 250 -16.16 -7.58 37.54
N MET A 251 -16.89 -7.31 38.62
CA MET A 251 -16.91 -8.10 39.84
C MET A 251 -18.21 -8.93 39.92
N LYS A 252 -18.33 -9.80 40.93
CA LYS A 252 -19.56 -10.56 41.17
C LYS A 252 -20.70 -9.59 41.53
N PRO A 253 -21.92 -9.85 41.05
CA PRO A 253 -23.04 -8.96 41.32
C PRO A 253 -23.42 -8.98 42.80
N VAL A 254 -23.79 -7.81 43.32
CA VAL A 254 -24.15 -7.62 44.73
C VAL A 254 -25.50 -6.91 44.81
N THR A 255 -26.42 -7.49 45.59
CA THR A 255 -27.79 -6.97 45.71
C THR A 255 -27.90 -5.81 46.70
N ALA A 256 -27.13 -5.83 47.78
CA ALA A 256 -27.18 -4.80 48.81
C ALA A 256 -25.80 -4.60 49.43
N VAL A 257 -25.46 -3.35 49.70
CA VAL A 257 -24.16 -2.96 50.25
C VAL A 257 -24.32 -1.74 51.17
N GLN A 258 -23.55 -1.72 52.25
CA GLN A 258 -23.37 -0.55 53.12
C GLN A 258 -21.90 -0.11 53.16
N VAL A 259 -20.98 -1.06 53.02
CA VAL A 259 -19.53 -0.81 53.02
C VAL A 259 -18.89 -1.77 52.02
N PHE A 260 -18.01 -1.26 51.17
CA PHE A 260 -17.08 -2.06 50.40
C PHE A 260 -15.73 -2.15 51.13
N ILE A 261 -15.14 -3.33 51.16
CA ILE A 261 -13.77 -3.54 51.68
C ILE A 261 -12.97 -4.39 50.69
N ILE A 262 -11.66 -4.18 50.68
CA ILE A 262 -10.71 -5.04 49.97
C ILE A 262 -9.75 -5.63 50.99
N THR A 263 -9.60 -6.95 50.93
CA THR A 263 -8.65 -7.70 51.75
C THR A 263 -7.64 -8.44 50.88
N LEU A 264 -6.46 -8.71 51.44
CA LEU A 264 -5.46 -9.56 50.82
C LEU A 264 -5.65 -11.01 51.29
N GLU A 265 -6.06 -11.88 50.38
CA GLU A 265 -6.43 -13.27 50.64
C GLU A 265 -5.43 -14.24 50.01
N LYS A 266 -5.62 -15.55 50.28
CA LYS A 266 -4.90 -16.60 49.53
C LYS A 266 -5.40 -16.64 48.09
N LYS A 267 -4.55 -17.09 47.18
CA LYS A 267 -4.91 -17.25 45.76
C LYS A 267 -6.18 -18.10 45.61
N GLY A 268 -7.14 -17.60 44.84
CA GLY A 268 -8.47 -18.20 44.69
C GLY A 268 -9.53 -17.64 45.65
N GLY A 269 -9.14 -16.74 46.56
CA GLY A 269 -10.03 -16.08 47.50
C GLY A 269 -10.30 -16.90 48.77
N SER A 270 -11.09 -16.32 49.66
CA SER A 270 -11.50 -16.88 50.94
C SER A 270 -13.04 -16.91 51.05
N ALA A 271 -13.56 -17.74 51.97
CA ALA A 271 -15.00 -17.78 52.29
C ALA A 271 -15.44 -16.62 53.20
N THR A 272 -14.51 -16.08 53.98
CA THR A 272 -14.72 -14.93 54.87
C THR A 272 -13.53 -13.98 54.77
N PRO A 273 -13.73 -12.65 54.89
CA PRO A 273 -12.66 -11.67 54.77
C PRO A 273 -11.65 -11.79 55.91
N ALA A 274 -10.36 -11.80 55.58
CA ALA A 274 -9.25 -11.64 56.50
C ALA A 274 -9.18 -10.16 56.96
N LEU A 275 -9.93 -9.81 58.00
CA LEU A 275 -10.04 -8.43 58.48
C LEU A 275 -8.71 -7.87 59.04
N ASP A 276 -7.76 -8.73 59.42
CA ASP A 276 -6.39 -8.36 59.77
C ASP A 276 -5.55 -7.91 58.55
N GLN A 277 -5.98 -8.33 57.35
CA GLN A 277 -5.43 -7.96 56.06
C GLN A 277 -6.37 -7.02 55.29
N LEU A 278 -7.11 -6.16 56.00
CA LEU A 278 -7.95 -5.13 55.39
C LEU A 278 -7.10 -3.97 54.86
N PHE A 279 -7.17 -3.75 53.55
CA PHE A 279 -6.35 -2.75 52.87
C PHE A 279 -7.13 -1.44 52.78
N VAL A 280 -8.24 -1.45 52.04
CA VAL A 280 -9.06 -0.27 51.78
C VAL A 280 -10.53 -0.52 52.10
N ALA A 281 -11.23 0.54 52.52
CA ALA A 281 -12.67 0.51 52.81
C ALA A 281 -13.37 1.81 52.39
N GLY A 282 -14.65 1.74 52.09
CA GLY A 282 -15.46 2.91 51.73
C GLY A 282 -16.96 2.60 51.71
N ARG A 283 -17.79 3.65 51.74
CA ARG A 283 -19.25 3.54 51.75
C ARG A 283 -19.84 4.14 50.47
N PRO A 284 -20.73 3.41 49.77
CA PRO A 284 -21.37 3.90 48.56
C PRO A 284 -22.46 4.94 48.81
#